data_AF-A0A840NVY4-F1
#
_entry.id   AF-A0A840NVY4-F1
#
_cell.length_a   1.000
_cell.length_b   1.000
_cell.length_c   1.000
_cell.angle_alpha   90.00
_cell.angle_beta   90.00
_cell.angle_gamma   90.00
#
_symmetry.space_group_name_H-M   'P 1'
#
loop_
_entity.id
_entity.type
_entity.pdbx_description
1 polymer ?
#
loop_
_entity_poly.entity_id
_entity_poly.type
_entity_poly.pdbx_seq_one_letter_code
_entity_poly.pdbx_strand_id
1 'polypeptide(L)'
;MLFPILLRFALFLTYASHCSCRIIKETEAAILSTLSNSKPAYIRLGKHAITNIHSNAVKIDISKASVIKKGKDLLLLATGETVQICLDVIEELQKYEVIPTIVSVPTIRSLDNASVLEFCKSHRSVIVCEEQSINGGLREAIARLLM
;
A
#
# COMPACT_ATOMS: atom_id res chain seq x y z
N MET A 1 20.61 25.45 -3.22
CA MET A 1 19.27 25.94 -3.60
C MET A 1 18.32 24.76 -3.63
N LEU A 2 17.88 24.23 -2.48
CA LEU A 2 16.71 24.64 -1.68
C LEU A 2 15.36 24.46 -2.41
N PHE A 3 15.05 23.22 -2.80
CA PHE A 3 13.66 22.72 -2.86
C PHE A 3 13.52 21.44 -2.01
N PRO A 4 13.66 21.47 -0.67
CA PRO A 4 13.35 20.31 0.14
C PRO A 4 11.89 20.43 0.63
N ILE A 5 11.07 19.41 0.36
CA ILE A 5 9.95 19.00 1.23
C ILE A 5 8.63 19.82 1.12
N LEU A 6 8.05 19.97 -0.08
CA LEU A 6 6.66 20.50 -0.21
C LEU A 6 5.58 19.41 -0.27
N LEU A 7 5.85 18.24 -0.85
CA LEU A 7 4.93 17.10 -0.79
C LEU A 7 5.22 16.29 0.47
N ARG A 8 4.36 16.36 1.50
CA ARG A 8 4.46 15.50 2.71
C ARG A 8 3.48 14.32 2.70
N PHE A 9 2.56 14.30 1.75
CA PHE A 9 1.56 13.24 1.58
C PHE A 9 1.68 12.69 0.17
N ALA A 10 2.29 11.51 0.01
CA ALA A 10 2.35 10.79 -1.26
C ALA A 10 1.63 9.46 -1.05
N LEU A 11 0.48 9.35 -1.71
CA LEU A 11 -0.48 8.28 -1.55
C LEU A 11 -0.66 7.61 -2.91
N PHE A 12 -0.42 6.30 -2.99
CA PHE A 12 -0.47 5.55 -4.24
C PHE A 12 -1.75 4.72 -4.28
N LEU A 13 -2.74 5.15 -5.06
CA LEU A 13 -4.08 4.59 -5.06
C LEU A 13 -4.71 4.59 -6.44
N THR A 14 -5.11 3.42 -6.91
CA THR A 14 -5.56 3.21 -8.29
C THR A 14 -6.94 3.79 -8.58
N TYR A 15 -7.12 4.36 -9.79
CA TYR A 15 -8.41 4.76 -10.33
C TYR A 15 -8.75 3.89 -11.55
N ALA A 16 -9.98 3.36 -11.60
CA ALA A 16 -10.48 2.64 -12.76
C ALA A 16 -11.41 3.54 -13.57
N SER A 17 -10.99 3.96 -14.76
CA SER A 17 -11.87 4.52 -15.78
C SER A 17 -12.23 3.44 -16.78
N HIS A 18 -13.28 2.66 -16.53
CA HIS A 18 -14.26 2.15 -17.52
C HIS A 18 -15.20 1.12 -16.84
N CYS A 19 -16.50 1.41 -16.88
CA CYS A 19 -17.64 0.57 -16.49
C CYS A 19 -17.87 0.25 -14.99
N SER A 20 -19.05 0.63 -14.50
CA SER A 20 -19.71 0.18 -13.26
C SER A 20 -19.02 0.53 -11.92
N CYS A 21 -18.76 1.82 -11.74
CA CYS A 21 -18.77 2.58 -10.48
C CYS A 21 -18.71 1.79 -9.15
N ARG A 22 -17.54 1.25 -8.82
CA ARG A 22 -17.09 1.21 -7.42
C ARG A 22 -15.76 1.94 -7.36
N ILE A 23 -15.81 3.17 -6.83
CA ILE A 23 -14.60 3.84 -6.38
C ILE A 23 -13.92 2.87 -5.43
N ILE A 24 -12.66 2.53 -5.70
CA ILE A 24 -11.85 1.72 -4.78
C ILE A 24 -11.81 2.52 -3.48
N LYS A 25 -12.29 1.91 -2.40
CA LYS A 25 -12.56 2.59 -1.14
C LYS A 25 -11.34 3.31 -0.57
N GLU A 26 -10.14 2.81 -0.86
CA GLU A 26 -8.90 3.48 -0.48
C GLU A 26 -8.76 4.83 -1.20
N THR A 27 -9.05 4.91 -2.51
CA THR A 27 -9.04 6.15 -3.32
C THR A 27 -10.09 7.15 -2.85
N GLU A 28 -11.26 6.68 -2.42
CA GLU A 28 -12.27 7.56 -1.80
C GLU A 28 -11.76 8.12 -0.47
N ALA A 29 -11.32 7.23 0.44
CA ALA A 29 -10.80 7.61 1.76
C ALA A 29 -9.61 8.57 1.66
N ALA A 30 -8.77 8.38 0.64
CA ALA A 30 -7.68 9.24 0.28
C ALA A 30 -8.11 10.66 -0.09
N ILE A 31 -9.01 10.79 -1.07
CA ILE A 31 -9.50 12.09 -1.50
C ILE A 31 -10.15 12.80 -0.31
N LEU A 32 -10.99 12.10 0.45
CA LEU A 32 -11.62 12.65 1.66
C LEU A 32 -10.59 13.09 2.71
N SER A 33 -9.50 12.36 2.89
CA SER A 33 -8.42 12.75 3.82
C SER A 33 -7.70 14.03 3.42
N THR A 34 -7.68 14.38 2.13
CA THR A 34 -7.07 15.63 1.66
C THR A 34 -7.94 16.84 1.98
N LEU A 35 -9.27 16.66 2.07
CA LEU A 35 -10.19 17.75 2.41
C LEU A 35 -10.01 18.23 3.86
N SER A 36 -9.60 17.32 4.75
CA SER A 36 -9.38 17.61 6.16
C SER A 36 -7.94 18.03 6.49
N ASN A 37 -7.01 17.96 5.53
CA ASN A 37 -5.59 18.22 5.75
C ASN A 37 -5.11 19.39 4.90
N SER A 38 -4.62 20.46 5.53
CA SER A 38 -4.14 21.67 4.86
C SER A 38 -2.77 21.53 4.19
N LYS A 39 -2.16 20.34 4.24
CA LYS A 39 -0.84 20.08 3.65
C LYS A 39 -0.97 19.65 2.18
N PRO A 40 0.03 19.99 1.34
CA PRO A 40 0.04 19.51 -0.04
C PRO A 40 0.02 17.98 -0.10
N ALA A 41 -0.89 17.46 -0.91
CA ALA A 41 -1.06 16.03 -1.14
C ALA A 41 -0.81 15.68 -2.61
N TYR A 42 -0.21 14.51 -2.79
CA TYR A 42 -0.02 13.86 -4.07
C TYR A 42 -0.69 12.50 -4.02
N ILE A 43 -1.64 12.30 -4.91
CA ILE A 43 -2.34 11.03 -5.08
C ILE A 43 -1.94 10.49 -6.45
N ARG A 44 -1.24 9.35 -6.48
CA ARG A 44 -0.94 8.65 -7.71
C ARG A 44 -2.06 7.69 -8.03
N LEU A 45 -2.70 7.92 -9.18
CA LEU A 45 -3.72 7.04 -9.73
C LEU A 45 -3.08 6.05 -10.70
N GLY A 46 -3.27 4.76 -10.43
CA GLY A 46 -3.02 3.68 -11.38
C GLY A 46 -3.98 3.71 -12.58
N LYS A 47 -3.61 3.01 -13.64
CA LYS A 47 -4.30 3.00 -14.94
C LYS A 47 -5.18 1.78 -15.12
N HIS A 48 -4.85 0.67 -14.46
CA HIS A 48 -5.56 -0.59 -14.63
C HIS A 48 -6.77 -0.66 -13.70
N ALA A 49 -7.84 -1.28 -14.20
CA ALA A 49 -8.97 -1.61 -13.36
C ALA A 49 -8.55 -2.70 -12.36
N ILE A 50 -8.70 -2.41 -11.07
CA ILE A 50 -8.46 -3.38 -10.00
C ILE A 50 -9.75 -3.65 -9.23
N THR A 51 -9.84 -4.85 -8.66
CA THR A 51 -10.97 -5.23 -7.83
C THR A 51 -10.91 -4.51 -6.48
N ASN A 52 -12.07 -4.24 -5.88
CA ASN A 52 -12.11 -3.70 -4.53
C ASN A 52 -11.65 -4.75 -3.52
N ILE A 53 -10.44 -4.56 -2.99
CA ILE A 53 -9.80 -5.45 -2.01
C ILE A 53 -10.36 -5.31 -0.59
N HIS A 54 -11.13 -4.25 -0.31
CA HIS A 54 -11.69 -3.96 1.02
C HIS A 54 -13.17 -4.33 1.09
N SER A 55 -13.58 -4.90 2.23
CA SER A 55 -14.99 -5.20 2.48
C SER A 55 -15.82 -3.92 2.67
N ASN A 56 -17.13 -4.00 2.40
CA ASN A 56 -18.02 -2.84 2.44
C ASN A 56 -18.16 -2.18 3.84
N ALA A 57 -17.87 -2.90 4.92
CA ALA A 57 -18.01 -2.42 6.29
C ALA A 57 -16.75 -1.75 6.87
N VAL A 58 -15.60 -1.85 6.21
CA VAL A 58 -14.33 -1.36 6.78
C VAL A 58 -14.16 0.14 6.52
N LYS A 59 -13.95 0.89 7.61
CA LYS A 59 -13.46 2.27 7.56
C LYS A 59 -11.97 2.23 7.26
N ILE A 60 -11.58 2.78 6.11
CA ILE A 60 -10.19 2.77 5.67
C ILE A 60 -9.48 3.99 6.25
N ASP A 61 -8.42 3.71 7.00
CA ASP A 61 -7.47 4.72 7.44
C ASP A 61 -6.24 4.64 6.53
N ILE A 62 -6.17 5.55 5.56
CA ILE A 62 -5.07 5.62 4.61
C ILE A 62 -3.73 6.00 5.27
N SER A 63 -3.73 6.45 6.52
CA SER A 63 -2.48 6.74 7.25
C SER A 63 -1.83 5.49 7.84
N LYS A 64 -2.53 4.34 7.81
CA LYS A 64 -2.08 3.08 8.42
C LYS A 64 -1.86 1.98 7.39
N ALA A 65 -0.94 1.10 7.71
CA ALA A 65 -0.78 -0.15 6.98
C ALA A 65 -1.92 -1.12 7.32
N SER A 66 -2.57 -1.71 6.32
CA SER A 66 -3.73 -2.59 6.51
C SER A 66 -3.41 -4.02 6.07
N VAL A 67 -3.65 -4.99 6.94
CA VAL A 67 -3.56 -6.40 6.58
C VAL A 67 -4.74 -6.75 5.67
N ILE A 68 -4.44 -7.19 4.44
CA ILE A 68 -5.44 -7.64 3.48
C ILE A 68 -5.66 -9.16 3.62
N LYS A 69 -4.57 -9.90 3.81
CA LYS A 69 -4.60 -11.34 4.07
C LYS A 69 -3.55 -11.70 5.10
N LYS A 70 -3.93 -12.50 6.10
CA LYS A 70 -3.01 -13.00 7.12
C LYS A 70 -2.40 -14.33 6.67
N GLY A 71 -1.10 -14.48 6.89
CA GLY A 71 -0.35 -15.69 6.63
C GLY A 71 0.73 -15.92 7.69
N LYS A 72 1.87 -16.48 7.28
CA LYS A 72 3.00 -16.88 8.12
C LYS A 72 4.32 -16.76 7.33
N ASP A 73 5.41 -16.50 8.05
CA ASP A 73 6.81 -16.57 7.62
C ASP A 73 7.24 -15.53 6.55
N LEU A 74 6.43 -15.29 5.52
CA LEU A 74 6.65 -14.31 4.46
C LEU A 74 5.71 -13.11 4.60
N LEU A 75 6.25 -11.90 4.55
CA LEU A 75 5.51 -10.64 4.50
C LEU A 75 5.63 -10.02 3.11
N LEU A 76 4.50 -9.72 2.48
CA LEU A 76 4.40 -8.93 1.26
C LEU A 76 3.85 -7.53 1.61
N LEU A 77 4.69 -6.51 1.49
CA LEU A 77 4.31 -5.11 1.62
C LEU A 77 4.05 -4.54 0.22
N ALA A 78 2.83 -4.10 -0.06
CA ALA A 78 2.44 -3.65 -1.39
C ALA A 78 1.68 -2.32 -1.37
N THR A 79 1.66 -1.63 -2.50
CA THR A 79 0.91 -0.37 -2.68
C THR A 79 0.23 -0.29 -4.05
N GLY A 80 -0.97 0.29 -4.09
CA GLY A 80 -1.73 0.45 -5.34
C GLY A 80 -2.03 -0.88 -6.04
N GLU A 81 -1.80 -0.94 -7.35
CA GLU A 81 -2.12 -2.12 -8.19
C GLU A 81 -1.36 -3.38 -7.77
N THR A 82 -0.16 -3.22 -7.20
CA THR A 82 0.67 -4.35 -6.78
C THR A 82 0.06 -5.16 -5.64
N VAL A 83 -0.91 -4.59 -4.90
CA VAL A 83 -1.66 -5.33 -3.87
C VAL A 83 -2.51 -6.44 -4.51
N GLN A 84 -3.15 -6.16 -5.64
CA GLN A 84 -3.90 -7.17 -6.39
C GLN A 84 -2.96 -8.25 -6.93
N ILE A 85 -1.81 -7.86 -7.47
CA ILE A 85 -0.79 -8.82 -7.93
C ILE A 85 -0.35 -9.75 -6.79
N CYS A 86 -0.16 -9.22 -5.57
CA CYS A 86 0.17 -10.03 -4.41
C CYS A 86 -0.95 -11.03 -4.04
N LEU A 87 -2.22 -10.68 -4.27
CA LEU A 87 -3.34 -11.58 -4.07
C LEU A 87 -3.38 -12.68 -5.13
N ASP A 88 -3.13 -12.32 -6.39
CA ASP A 88 -3.20 -13.24 -7.53
C ASP A 88 -2.14 -14.36 -7.44
N VAL A 89 -0.98 -14.09 -6.83
CA VAL A 89 0.11 -15.08 -6.67
C VAL A 89 -0.08 -16.04 -5.48
N ILE A 90 -1.10 -15.84 -4.63
CA ILE A 90 -1.28 -16.68 -3.42
C ILE A 90 -1.46 -18.15 -3.80
N GLU A 91 -2.32 -18.45 -4.77
CA GLU A 91 -2.63 -19.83 -5.16
C GLU A 91 -1.38 -20.56 -5.67
N GLU A 92 -0.49 -19.85 -6.35
CA GLU A 92 0.78 -20.39 -6.80
C GLU A 92 1.75 -20.62 -5.63
N LEU A 93 1.89 -19.65 -4.72
CA LEU A 93 2.75 -19.77 -3.54
C LEU A 93 2.32 -20.91 -2.62
N GLN A 94 1.02 -21.18 -2.52
CA GLN A 94 0.48 -22.28 -1.72
C GLN A 94 0.94 -23.66 -2.22
N LYS A 95 1.23 -23.82 -3.52
CA LYS A 95 1.79 -25.08 -4.08
C LYS A 95 3.19 -25.38 -3.54
N TYR A 96 3.88 -24.36 -3.05
CA TYR A 96 5.20 -24.45 -2.41
C TYR A 96 5.11 -24.34 -0.88
N GLU A 97 3.92 -24.50 -0.31
CA GLU A 97 3.67 -24.38 1.14
C GLU A 97 3.99 -22.99 1.72
N VAL A 98 3.99 -21.95 0.86
CA VAL A 98 4.23 -20.56 1.27
C VAL A 98 2.88 -19.85 1.43
N ILE A 99 2.61 -19.35 2.64
CA ILE A 99 1.37 -18.65 2.98
C ILE A 99 1.71 -17.23 3.41
N PRO A 100 1.83 -16.25 2.50
CA PRO A 100 2.28 -14.91 2.87
C PRO A 100 1.22 -14.12 3.65
N THR A 101 1.67 -13.24 4.54
CA THR A 101 0.88 -12.10 5.00
C THR A 101 1.00 -10.97 3.97
N ILE A 102 -0.14 -10.44 3.52
CA ILE A 102 -0.20 -9.33 2.56
C ILE A 102 -0.71 -8.08 3.28
N VAL A 103 0.06 -7.00 3.18
CA VAL A 103 -0.24 -5.72 3.79
C VAL A 103 -0.27 -4.64 2.71
N SER A 104 -1.39 -3.92 2.64
CA SER A 104 -1.53 -2.70 1.85
C SER A 104 -0.91 -1.54 2.62
N VAL A 105 0.02 -0.82 2.01
CA VAL A 105 0.69 0.36 2.55
C VAL A 105 0.37 1.55 1.64
N PRO A 106 -0.79 2.20 1.81
CA PRO A 106 -1.27 3.21 0.87
C PRO A 106 -0.45 4.51 0.91
N THR A 107 0.10 4.87 2.08
CA THR A 107 0.90 6.08 2.29
C THR A 107 2.39 5.75 2.41
N ILE A 108 3.21 6.28 1.50
CA ILE A 108 4.66 6.15 1.55
C ILE A 108 5.27 7.29 2.39
N ARG A 109 4.76 8.51 2.22
CA ARG A 109 5.28 9.69 2.93
C ARG A 109 4.37 10.07 4.09
N SER A 110 4.91 9.95 5.31
CA SER A 110 4.18 9.68 6.56
C SER A 110 3.82 8.20 6.72
N LEU A 111 4.81 7.34 6.48
CA LEU A 111 4.71 5.89 6.67
C LEU A 111 4.33 5.55 8.12
N ASP A 112 3.46 4.54 8.28
CA ASP A 112 3.12 3.95 9.57
C ASP A 112 4.28 3.08 10.10
N ASN A 113 5.33 3.76 10.57
CA ASN A 113 6.58 3.12 10.98
C ASN A 113 6.37 2.05 12.06
N ALA A 114 5.43 2.28 13.00
CA ALA A 114 5.19 1.38 14.11
C ALA A 114 4.61 0.04 13.62
N SER A 115 3.51 0.09 12.88
CA SER A 115 2.86 -1.13 12.35
C SER A 115 3.78 -1.85 11.37
N VAL A 116 4.46 -1.12 10.49
CA VAL A 116 5.39 -1.70 9.51
C VAL A 116 6.54 -2.44 10.20
N LEU A 117 7.14 -1.85 11.25
CA LEU A 117 8.16 -2.52 12.04
C LEU A 117 7.63 -3.77 12.75
N GLU A 118 6.42 -3.71 13.29
CA GLU A 118 5.78 -4.87 13.92
C GLU A 118 5.57 -6.02 12.93
N PHE A 119 5.09 -5.72 11.72
CA PHE A 119 4.96 -6.71 10.66
C PHE A 119 6.33 -7.27 10.26
N CYS A 120 7.33 -6.43 10.07
CA CYS A 120 8.67 -6.90 9.70
C CYS A 120 9.31 -7.78 10.79
N LYS A 121 9.10 -7.47 12.07
CA LYS A 121 9.63 -8.27 13.19
C LYS A 121 8.93 -9.62 13.36
N SER A 122 7.64 -9.70 13.00
CA SER A 122 6.84 -10.91 13.16
C SER A 122 7.01 -11.92 12.01
N HIS A 123 7.75 -11.57 10.96
CA HIS A 123 7.94 -12.41 9.77
C HIS A 123 9.44 -12.63 9.51
N ARG A 124 9.78 -13.77 8.90
CA ARG A 124 11.16 -14.17 8.63
C ARG A 124 11.73 -13.44 7.41
N SER A 125 10.89 -13.19 6.42
CA SER A 125 11.27 -12.57 5.15
C SER A 125 10.28 -11.47 4.78
N VAL A 126 10.78 -10.38 4.20
CA VAL A 126 9.97 -9.25 3.74
C VAL A 126 10.25 -9.00 2.27
N ILE A 127 9.19 -8.93 1.47
CA ILE A 127 9.24 -8.52 0.05
C ILE A 127 8.39 -7.27 -0.09
N VAL A 128 8.95 -6.25 -0.74
CA VAL A 128 8.24 -5.02 -1.07
C VAL A 128 7.87 -5.04 -2.55
N CYS A 129 6.59 -4.97 -2.84
CA CYS A 129 6.03 -4.92 -4.18
C CYS A 129 5.56 -3.49 -4.46
N GLU A 130 6.17 -2.83 -5.45
CA GLU A 130 5.78 -1.49 -5.85
C GLU A 130 5.98 -1.28 -7.35
N GLU A 131 5.18 -0.38 -7.92
CA GLU A 131 5.30 0.04 -9.32
C GLU A 131 6.01 1.41 -9.40
N GLN A 132 7.28 1.43 -9.04
CA GLN A 132 8.10 2.64 -9.03
C GLN A 132 9.58 2.29 -9.24
N SER A 133 10.38 3.31 -9.60
CA SER A 133 11.84 3.21 -9.59
C SER A 133 12.36 2.74 -8.24
N ILE A 134 13.58 2.19 -8.25
CA ILE A 134 14.28 1.70 -7.06
C ILE A 134 14.47 2.78 -6.00
N ASN A 135 14.61 4.03 -6.43
CA ASN A 135 14.91 5.17 -5.59
C ASN A 135 13.64 6.00 -5.32
N GLY A 136 13.46 6.42 -4.06
CA GLY A 136 12.40 7.31 -3.60
C GLY A 136 11.04 6.67 -3.36
N GLY A 137 10.94 5.34 -3.46
CA GLY A 137 9.69 4.58 -3.32
C GLY A 137 9.43 4.01 -1.92
N LEU A 138 8.45 3.11 -1.86
CA LEU A 138 8.11 2.32 -0.68
C LEU A 138 9.30 1.47 -0.24
N ARG A 139 9.99 0.78 -1.16
CA ARG A 139 11.13 -0.07 -0.80
C ARG A 139 12.21 0.72 -0.06
N GLU A 140 12.57 1.90 -0.55
CA GLU A 140 13.58 2.72 0.12
C GLU A 140 13.11 3.18 1.50
N ALA A 141 11.82 3.53 1.65
CA ALA A 141 11.25 3.88 2.93
C ALA A 141 11.29 2.71 3.94
N ILE A 142 10.98 1.49 3.49
CA ILE A 142 11.08 0.27 4.29
C ILE A 142 12.54 -0.03 4.63
N ALA A 143 13.45 0.00 3.66
CA ALA A 143 14.86 -0.29 3.86
C ALA A 143 15.48 0.64 4.91
N ARG A 144 15.16 1.95 4.86
CA ARG A 144 15.61 2.94 5.85
C ARG A 144 15.07 2.67 7.25
N LEU A 145 13.90 2.04 7.36
CA LEU A 145 13.26 1.73 8.63
C LEU A 145 13.86 0.48 9.30
N LEU A 146 14.47 -0.41 8.52
CA LEU A 146 15.06 -1.67 8.99
C LEU A 146 16.57 -1.59 9.31
N MET A 147 17.23 -0.48 8.94
CA MET A 147 18.63 -0.18 9.25
C MET A 147 18.75 0.55 10.59
#